data_AF-A0A661P917-F1
#
_entry.id   AF-A0A661P917-F1
#
_cell.length_a   1.000
_cell.length_b   1.000
_cell.length_c   1.000
_cell.angle_alpha   90.00
_cell.angle_beta   90.00
_cell.angle_gamma   90.00
#
_symmetry.space_group_name_H-M   'P 1'
#
loop_
_entity.id
_entity.type
_entity.pdbx_description
1 polymer ?
#
loop_
_entity_poly.entity_id
_entity_poly.type
_entity_poly.pdbx_seq_one_letter_code
_entity_poly.pdbx_strand_id
1 'polypeptide(L)'
;MSAELLAKLTAHGVNITGEGFGGTPEITQSDVAGAMAGMRKEVYEFVLLKYCADARMMERVIERVTWRVIGETFTGSYDPGMRLISRIAVIIVHMATEGPICETCNGTGTYASKSCHGCRGTGKTHMTQGKCAGMARISVPTYKKYWARLVDDHVLRLDGYASEGLGYVSRQLREETLQ
;
A
#
# COMPACT_ATOMS: atom_id res chain seq x y z
N MET A 1 12.82 20.08 -22.14
CA MET A 1 11.75 19.12 -22.49
C MET A 1 12.05 18.46 -23.84
N SER A 2 12.22 17.13 -23.94
CA SER A 2 11.77 16.51 -25.19
C SER A 2 10.26 16.43 -25.06
N ALA A 3 9.53 16.92 -26.05
CA ALA A 3 8.07 17.02 -26.05
C ALA A 3 7.37 15.64 -25.87
N GLU A 4 8.13 14.55 -25.88
CA GLU A 4 7.66 13.17 -25.88
C GLU A 4 7.19 12.66 -24.51
N LEU A 5 7.70 13.19 -23.39
CA LEU A 5 7.27 12.77 -22.04
C LEU A 5 6.01 13.50 -21.59
N LEU A 6 5.93 14.81 -21.89
CA LEU A 6 4.67 15.55 -21.74
C LEU A 6 3.59 14.95 -22.61
N ALA A 7 3.88 14.63 -23.89
CA ALA A 7 2.93 13.94 -24.77
C ALA A 7 2.42 12.59 -24.23
N LYS A 8 3.17 11.90 -23.36
CA LYS A 8 2.73 10.66 -22.71
C LYS A 8 1.79 10.90 -21.53
N LEU A 9 2.01 11.96 -20.75
CA LEU A 9 1.10 12.41 -19.69
C LEU A 9 -0.11 13.20 -20.24
N THR A 10 0.02 13.77 -21.43
CA THR A 10 -0.96 14.61 -22.12
C THR A 10 -1.62 13.93 -23.31
N ALA A 11 -1.47 12.62 -23.49
CA ALA A 11 -2.05 11.92 -24.64
C ALA A 11 -3.57 12.20 -24.79
N HIS A 12 -4.26 12.60 -23.71
CA HIS A 12 -5.56 13.28 -23.75
C HIS A 12 -5.71 14.48 -22.79
N GLY A 13 -4.62 15.04 -22.27
CA GLY A 13 -4.63 16.13 -21.29
C GLY A 13 -4.10 17.44 -21.86
N VAL A 14 -5.02 18.36 -22.20
CA VAL A 14 -4.79 19.79 -22.52
C VAL A 14 -3.54 20.10 -23.36
N ASN A 15 -3.78 20.39 -24.65
CA ASN A 15 -2.78 21.00 -25.52
C ASN A 15 -2.24 22.30 -24.88
N ILE A 16 -0.94 22.56 -25.05
CA ILE A 16 -0.21 23.76 -24.58
C ILE A 16 -0.87 25.09 -25.05
N THR A 17 -1.83 25.03 -25.98
CA THR A 17 -2.58 26.17 -26.55
C THR A 17 -3.89 26.52 -25.83
N GLY A 18 -4.30 25.79 -24.78
CA GLY A 18 -5.47 26.16 -23.97
C GLY A 18 -6.84 25.83 -24.59
N GLU A 19 -6.90 25.10 -25.69
CA GLU A 19 -8.15 24.54 -26.22
C GLU A 19 -8.41 23.18 -25.57
N GLY A 20 -9.26 23.16 -24.54
CA GLY A 20 -9.60 21.96 -23.79
C GLY A 20 -10.51 21.02 -24.57
N PHE A 21 -10.06 19.79 -24.80
CA PHE A 21 -10.97 18.66 -24.93
C PHE A 21 -11.38 18.24 -23.52
N GLY A 22 -12.68 18.32 -23.21
CA GLY A 22 -13.23 17.84 -21.96
C GLY A 22 -13.06 16.33 -21.81
N GLY A 23 -12.77 15.88 -20.59
CA GLY A 23 -12.65 14.48 -20.19
C GLY A 23 -11.91 14.34 -18.87
N THR A 24 -12.29 13.38 -18.03
CA THR A 24 -11.49 13.00 -16.86
C THR A 24 -10.30 12.18 -17.36
N PRO A 25 -9.04 12.61 -17.15
CA PRO A 25 -7.88 11.85 -17.62
C PRO A 25 -7.87 10.47 -16.97
N GLU A 26 -7.82 9.43 -17.80
CA GLU A 26 -7.75 8.04 -17.36
C GLU A 26 -6.28 7.67 -17.11
N ILE A 27 -5.84 7.76 -15.86
CA ILE A 27 -4.50 7.37 -15.45
C ILE A 27 -4.37 5.85 -15.61
N THR A 28 -3.48 5.39 -16.50
CA THR A 28 -3.27 3.96 -16.73
C THR A 28 -2.21 3.38 -15.78
N GLN A 29 -2.19 2.06 -15.60
CA GLN A 29 -1.16 1.38 -14.81
C GLN A 29 0.27 1.65 -15.34
N SER A 30 0.40 1.88 -16.64
CA SER A 30 1.68 2.20 -17.30
C SER A 30 2.19 3.58 -16.91
N ASP A 31 1.31 4.56 -16.72
CA ASP A 31 1.67 5.92 -16.30
C ASP A 31 2.17 5.91 -14.86
N VAL A 32 1.52 5.14 -13.99
CA VAL A 32 1.98 4.93 -12.62
C VAL A 32 3.32 4.19 -12.60
N ALA A 33 3.48 3.13 -13.41
CA ALA A 33 4.74 2.39 -13.51
C ALA A 33 5.90 3.27 -14.01
N GLY A 34 5.66 4.13 -14.99
CA GLY A 34 6.63 5.09 -15.50
C GLY A 34 7.07 6.11 -14.43
N ALA A 35 6.10 6.65 -13.69
CA ALA A 35 6.37 7.58 -12.58
C ALA A 35 7.13 6.93 -11.40
N MET A 36 7.19 5.59 -11.35
CA MET A 36 7.90 4.83 -10.32
C MET A 36 9.24 4.24 -10.79
N ALA A 37 9.74 4.60 -11.98
CA ALA A 37 11.04 4.15 -12.47
C ALA A 37 12.16 4.45 -11.45
N GLY A 38 13.05 3.50 -11.19
CA GLY A 38 14.16 3.66 -10.22
C GLY A 38 13.80 3.42 -8.75
N MET A 39 12.53 3.12 -8.43
CA MET A 39 12.10 2.77 -7.09
C MET A 39 12.62 1.39 -6.65
N ARG A 40 12.84 1.20 -5.35
CA ARG A 40 13.16 -0.12 -4.79
C ARG A 40 12.04 -1.10 -5.13
N LYS A 41 12.41 -2.29 -5.60
CA LYS A 41 11.46 -3.33 -6.07
C LYS A 41 10.32 -3.62 -5.09
N GLU A 42 10.61 -3.69 -3.80
CA GLU A 42 9.60 -3.99 -2.76
C GLU A 42 8.51 -2.93 -2.66
N VAL A 43 8.92 -1.67 -2.82
CA VAL A 43 8.07 -0.49 -2.74
C VAL A 43 7.23 -0.41 -4.00
N TYR A 44 7.86 -0.61 -5.16
CA TYR A 44 7.19 -0.67 -6.45
C TYR A 44 6.09 -1.76 -6.48
N GLU A 45 6.42 -2.99 -6.09
CA GLU A 45 5.46 -4.12 -6.08
C GLU A 45 4.28 -3.84 -5.14
N PHE A 46 4.52 -3.24 -3.98
CA PHE A 46 3.46 -2.90 -3.03
C PHE A 46 2.59 -1.73 -3.51
N VAL A 47 3.17 -0.69 -4.12
CA VAL A 47 2.44 0.47 -4.64
C VAL A 47 1.54 0.05 -5.82
N LEU A 48 2.03 -0.82 -6.71
CA LEU A 48 1.21 -1.42 -7.76
C LEU A 48 0.04 -2.23 -7.18
N LEU A 49 0.30 -3.06 -6.16
CA LEU A 49 -0.75 -3.82 -5.51
C LEU A 49 -1.82 -2.91 -4.89
N LYS A 50 -1.39 -1.88 -4.15
CA LYS A 50 -2.28 -1.03 -3.34
C LYS A 50 -3.05 0.02 -4.15
N TYR A 51 -2.40 0.65 -5.14
CA TYR A 51 -2.96 1.80 -5.85
C TYR A 51 -3.33 1.50 -7.30
N CYS A 52 -2.69 0.51 -7.94
CA CYS A 52 -3.03 0.10 -9.30
C CYS A 52 -3.95 -1.12 -9.35
N ALA A 53 -4.33 -1.66 -8.18
CA ALA A 53 -5.09 -2.89 -8.03
C ALA A 53 -4.49 -4.08 -8.82
N ASP A 54 -3.16 -4.10 -8.97
CA ASP A 54 -2.47 -5.17 -9.70
C ASP A 54 -2.37 -6.43 -8.82
N ALA A 55 -3.40 -7.28 -8.90
CA ALA A 55 -3.49 -8.51 -8.15
C ALA A 55 -2.32 -9.49 -8.41
N ARG A 56 -1.59 -9.34 -9.52
CA ARG A 56 -0.41 -10.18 -9.82
C ARG A 56 0.72 -9.95 -8.80
N MET A 57 0.74 -8.79 -8.15
CA MET A 57 1.73 -8.47 -7.12
C MET A 57 1.39 -9.08 -5.77
N MET A 58 0.14 -9.53 -5.55
CA MET A 58 -0.34 -10.05 -4.27
C MET A 58 0.53 -11.22 -3.77
N GLU A 59 0.77 -12.22 -4.62
CA GLU A 59 1.56 -13.41 -4.26
C GLU A 59 2.99 -13.04 -3.87
N ARG A 60 3.63 -12.13 -4.62
CA ARG A 60 5.00 -11.68 -4.35
C ARG A 60 5.12 -10.91 -3.04
N VAL A 61 4.14 -10.04 -2.76
CA VAL A 61 4.11 -9.28 -1.50
C VAL A 61 3.85 -10.23 -0.33
N ILE A 62 2.92 -11.18 -0.45
CA ILE A 62 2.65 -12.19 0.59
C ILE A 62 3.88 -13.06 0.85
N GLU A 63 4.55 -13.55 -0.19
CA GLU A 63 5.76 -14.38 -0.05
C GLU A 63 6.83 -13.62 0.74
N ARG A 64 7.09 -12.36 0.36
CA ARG A 64 8.08 -11.51 1.03
C ARG A 64 7.71 -11.24 2.50
N VAL A 65 6.44 -10.96 2.78
CA VAL A 65 5.96 -10.80 4.16
C VAL A 65 6.13 -12.11 4.93
N THR A 66 5.79 -13.26 4.33
CA THR A 66 5.95 -14.59 4.95
C THR A 66 7.38 -14.83 5.40
N TRP A 67 8.38 -14.58 4.54
CA TRP A 67 9.79 -14.73 4.89
C TRP A 67 10.25 -13.84 6.04
N ARG A 68 9.69 -12.63 6.16
CA ARG A 68 9.99 -11.74 7.29
C ARG A 68 9.33 -12.22 8.58
N VAL A 69 8.08 -12.65 8.50
CA VAL A 69 7.36 -13.22 9.66
C VAL A 69 8.10 -14.45 10.16
N ILE A 70 8.59 -15.32 9.27
CA ILE A 70 9.48 -16.46 9.62
C ILE A 70 10.68 -15.95 10.43
N GLY A 71 11.46 -15.02 9.89
CA GLY A 71 12.68 -14.53 10.56
C GLY A 71 12.43 -13.93 11.95
N GLU A 72 11.26 -13.36 12.19
CA GLU A 72 10.89 -12.74 13.47
C GLU A 72 10.20 -13.72 14.45
N THR A 73 9.58 -14.80 13.96
CA THR A 73 8.83 -15.76 14.79
C THR A 73 9.65 -16.94 15.31
N PHE A 74 10.72 -17.33 14.62
CA PHE A 74 11.57 -18.48 15.00
C PHE A 74 12.50 -18.24 16.21
N THR A 75 12.20 -17.27 17.08
CA THR A 75 13.09 -16.84 18.16
C THR A 75 12.76 -17.43 19.55
N GLY A 76 11.90 -18.45 19.66
CA GLY A 76 11.51 -19.03 20.96
C GLY A 76 10.94 -20.46 20.94
N SER A 77 10.33 -20.88 22.05
CA SER A 77 9.78 -22.24 22.29
C SER A 77 8.46 -22.55 21.57
N TYR A 78 7.92 -21.59 20.83
CA TYR A 78 6.68 -21.72 20.09
C TYR A 78 7.02 -21.71 18.60
N ASP A 79 6.85 -22.85 17.95
CA ASP A 79 7.01 -22.99 16.49
C ASP A 79 5.62 -22.91 15.84
N PRO A 80 5.24 -21.74 15.30
CA PRO A 80 4.02 -21.64 14.53
C PRO A 80 4.20 -22.31 13.18
N GLY A 81 3.68 -23.52 13.04
CA GLY A 81 3.77 -24.25 11.77
C GLY A 81 3.36 -23.40 10.56
N MET A 82 4.01 -23.64 9.41
CA MET A 82 4.00 -22.77 8.22
C MET A 82 2.61 -22.28 7.80
N ARG A 83 1.56 -23.10 7.95
CA ARG A 83 0.17 -22.72 7.63
C ARG A 83 -0.32 -21.49 8.41
N LEU A 84 0.07 -21.35 9.68
CA LEU A 84 -0.29 -20.18 10.49
C LEU A 84 0.47 -18.95 10.01
N ILE A 85 1.77 -19.07 9.78
CA ILE A 85 2.61 -17.99 9.24
C ILE A 85 2.04 -17.46 7.92
N SER A 86 1.71 -18.34 6.97
CA SER A 86 1.12 -17.92 5.69
C SER A 86 -0.20 -17.16 5.87
N ARG A 87 -1.06 -17.59 6.80
CA ARG A 87 -2.32 -16.87 7.10
C ARG A 87 -2.05 -15.50 7.72
N ILE A 88 -1.07 -15.39 8.60
CA ILE A 88 -0.67 -14.12 9.20
C ILE A 88 -0.13 -13.16 8.13
N ALA A 89 0.69 -13.65 7.20
CA ALA A 89 1.16 -12.85 6.07
C ALA A 89 0.01 -12.34 5.19
N VAL A 90 -0.95 -13.21 4.86
CA VAL A 90 -2.17 -12.84 4.13
C VAL A 90 -2.94 -11.73 4.87
N ILE A 91 -3.15 -11.88 6.19
CA ILE A 91 -3.83 -10.86 7.02
C ILE A 91 -3.10 -9.52 6.94
N ILE A 92 -1.77 -9.51 7.10
CA ILE A 92 -0.94 -8.30 7.02
C ILE A 92 -1.15 -7.59 5.68
N VAL A 93 -1.06 -8.32 4.57
CA VAL A 93 -1.19 -7.73 3.24
C VAL A 93 -2.61 -7.18 3.02
N HIS A 94 -3.66 -7.94 3.34
CA HIS A 94 -5.04 -7.46 3.23
C HIS A 94 -5.31 -6.23 4.11
N MET A 95 -4.77 -6.19 5.32
CA MET A 95 -4.91 -5.01 6.18
C MET A 95 -4.25 -3.77 5.56
N ALA A 96 -3.08 -3.95 4.93
CA ALA A 96 -2.35 -2.86 4.29
C ALA A 96 -2.96 -2.41 2.93
N THR A 97 -3.63 -3.31 2.20
CA THR A 97 -4.18 -3.04 0.86
C THR A 97 -5.68 -2.73 0.86
N GLU A 98 -6.48 -3.44 1.64
CA GLU A 98 -7.96 -3.45 1.57
C GLU A 98 -8.64 -3.00 2.87
N GLY A 99 -7.85 -2.59 3.88
CA GLY A 99 -8.37 -2.22 5.20
C GLY A 99 -9.65 -1.38 5.13
N PRO A 100 -10.67 -1.66 5.98
CA PRO A 100 -11.98 -1.02 5.92
C PRO A 100 -11.87 0.50 5.84
N ILE A 101 -12.68 1.15 5.01
CA ILE A 101 -12.67 2.61 4.89
C ILE A 101 -12.85 3.22 6.28
N CYS A 102 -11.97 4.16 6.63
CA CYS A 102 -12.06 4.84 7.91
C CYS A 102 -13.31 5.71 7.93
N GLU A 103 -14.29 5.35 8.76
CA GLU A 103 -15.56 6.07 8.89
C GLU A 103 -15.35 7.53 9.35
N THR A 104 -14.28 7.81 10.10
CA THR A 104 -13.97 9.17 10.59
C THR A 104 -13.57 10.14 9.47
N CYS A 105 -12.83 9.68 8.46
CA CYS A 105 -12.42 10.51 7.32
C CYS A 105 -13.06 10.07 5.99
N ASN A 106 -13.97 9.10 6.04
CA ASN A 106 -14.59 8.46 4.89
C ASN A 106 -13.59 8.09 3.77
N GLY A 107 -12.42 7.57 4.14
CA GLY A 107 -11.42 7.11 3.16
C GLY A 107 -10.38 8.13 2.74
N THR A 108 -10.54 9.41 3.07
CA THR A 108 -9.65 10.48 2.56
C THR A 108 -8.30 10.54 3.26
N GLY A 109 -8.14 9.86 4.41
CA GLY A 109 -6.95 9.93 5.25
C GLY A 109 -6.75 11.28 5.94
N THR A 110 -7.57 12.28 5.63
CA THR A 110 -7.39 13.66 6.08
C THR A 110 -8.71 14.23 6.60
N TYR A 111 -8.61 15.09 7.61
CA TYR A 111 -9.74 15.85 8.13
C TYR A 111 -9.28 17.28 8.38
N ALA A 112 -9.90 18.26 7.73
CA ALA A 112 -9.51 19.68 7.79
C ALA A 112 -8.00 19.90 7.52
N SER A 113 -7.48 19.29 6.45
CA SER A 113 -6.07 19.39 6.02
C SER A 113 -5.03 18.86 7.02
N LYS A 114 -5.47 18.11 8.05
CA LYS A 114 -4.60 17.37 8.97
C LYS A 114 -4.79 15.86 8.77
N SER A 115 -3.76 15.07 9.07
CA SER A 115 -3.86 13.61 9.07
C SER A 115 -4.98 13.17 10.00
N CYS A 116 -5.92 12.35 9.50
CA CYS A 116 -7.03 11.85 10.30
C CYS A 116 -6.50 11.03 11.49
N HIS A 117 -6.92 11.36 12.71
CA HIS A 117 -6.48 10.63 13.91
C HIS A 117 -6.99 9.18 13.94
N GLY A 118 -8.18 8.91 13.41
CA GLY A 118 -8.81 7.57 13.43
C GLY A 118 -8.05 6.54 12.58
N CYS A 119 -7.51 6.94 11.43
CA CYS A 119 -6.72 6.09 10.55
C CYS A 119 -5.24 6.48 10.46
N ARG A 120 -4.81 7.48 11.24
CA ARG A 120 -3.44 8.04 11.22
C ARG A 120 -2.95 8.43 9.82
N GLY A 121 -3.84 8.96 8.98
CA GLY A 121 -3.47 9.41 7.64
C GLY A 121 -3.75 8.42 6.50
N THR A 122 -4.10 7.17 6.79
CA THR A 122 -4.15 6.12 5.75
C THR A 122 -5.46 6.04 4.98
N GLY A 123 -6.53 6.65 5.51
CA GLY A 123 -7.89 6.52 4.98
C GLY A 123 -8.55 5.17 5.31
N LYS A 124 -7.83 4.25 5.95
CA LYS A 124 -8.28 2.88 6.22
C LYS A 124 -8.18 2.55 7.71
N THR A 125 -9.06 1.70 8.20
CA THR A 125 -9.10 1.21 9.57
C THR A 125 -8.53 -0.19 9.64
N HIS A 126 -7.97 -0.55 10.79
CA HIS A 126 -7.46 -1.90 11.01
C HIS A 126 -8.63 -2.87 11.17
N MET A 127 -8.50 -4.05 10.59
CA MET A 127 -9.39 -5.17 10.91
C MET A 127 -9.39 -5.45 12.41
N THR A 128 -10.55 -5.81 12.95
CA THR A 128 -10.66 -6.16 14.37
C THR A 128 -9.83 -7.40 14.67
N GLN A 129 -9.24 -7.46 15.87
CA GLN A 129 -8.44 -8.60 16.31
C GLN A 129 -9.24 -9.92 16.28
N GLY A 130 -10.56 -9.86 16.48
CA GLY A 130 -11.45 -11.01 16.34
C GLY A 130 -11.49 -11.56 14.91
N LYS A 131 -11.59 -10.67 13.91
CA LYS A 131 -11.56 -11.06 12.50
C LYS A 131 -10.20 -11.63 12.10
N CYS A 132 -9.11 -11.02 12.56
CA CYS A 132 -7.75 -11.52 12.31
C CYS A 132 -7.53 -12.91 12.94
N ALA A 133 -7.97 -13.11 14.19
CA ALA A 133 -7.90 -14.43 14.85
C ALA A 133 -8.71 -15.49 14.10
N GLY A 134 -9.92 -15.13 13.63
CA GLY A 134 -10.76 -15.99 12.80
C GLY A 134 -10.09 -16.40 11.48
N MET A 135 -9.47 -15.44 10.77
CA MET A 135 -8.71 -15.71 9.54
C MET A 135 -7.48 -16.59 9.80
N ALA A 136 -6.77 -16.36 10.90
CA ALA A 136 -5.63 -17.17 11.32
C ALA A 136 -6.04 -18.58 11.79
N ARG A 137 -7.32 -18.77 12.14
CA ARG A 137 -7.89 -19.97 12.79
C ARG A 137 -7.23 -20.29 14.13
N ILE A 138 -7.05 -19.25 14.96
CA ILE A 138 -6.56 -19.37 16.33
C ILE A 138 -7.50 -18.63 17.28
N SER A 139 -7.38 -18.88 18.58
CA SER A 139 -8.18 -18.15 19.56
C SER A 139 -7.80 -16.65 19.58
N VAL A 140 -8.76 -15.78 19.90
CA VAL A 140 -8.50 -14.34 20.06
C VAL A 140 -7.43 -14.06 21.11
N PRO A 141 -7.41 -14.73 22.30
CA PRO A 141 -6.31 -14.58 23.25
C PRO A 141 -4.94 -14.95 22.67
N THR A 142 -4.84 -16.06 21.92
CA THR A 142 -3.59 -16.46 21.26
C THR A 142 -3.13 -15.41 20.24
N TYR A 143 -4.05 -14.89 19.43
CA TYR A 143 -3.75 -13.83 18.48
C TYR A 143 -3.23 -12.56 19.18
N LYS A 144 -3.96 -12.08 20.19
CA LYS A 144 -3.58 -10.88 20.97
C LYS A 144 -2.19 -11.03 21.60
N LYS A 145 -1.89 -12.19 22.16
CA LYS A 145 -0.66 -12.45 22.91
C LYS A 145 0.57 -12.54 22.01
N TYR A 146 0.46 -13.20 20.86
CA TYR A 146 1.62 -13.58 20.05
C TYR A 146 1.73 -12.85 18.71
N TRP A 147 0.60 -12.39 18.15
CA TRP A 147 0.54 -11.99 16.74
C TRP A 147 0.13 -10.54 16.51
N ALA A 148 -0.69 -9.95 17.40
CA ALA A 148 -1.22 -8.61 17.18
C ALA A 148 -0.13 -7.56 16.92
N ARG A 149 0.89 -7.51 17.77
CA ARG A 149 2.01 -6.58 17.61
C ARG A 149 2.78 -6.80 16.32
N LEU A 150 3.11 -8.05 16.01
CA LEU A 150 3.82 -8.41 14.79
C LEU A 150 3.02 -7.99 13.55
N VAL A 151 1.72 -8.27 13.52
CA VAL A 151 0.85 -7.85 12.42
C VAL A 151 0.85 -6.33 12.27
N ASP A 152 0.65 -5.59 13.36
CA ASP A 152 0.64 -4.12 13.33
C ASP A 152 1.98 -3.55 12.85
N ASP A 153 3.11 -4.10 13.30
CA ASP A 153 4.45 -3.68 12.90
C ASP A 153 4.70 -3.90 11.39
N HIS A 154 4.26 -5.03 10.84
CA HIS A 154 4.39 -5.29 9.39
C HIS A 154 3.41 -4.47 8.55
N VAL A 155 2.19 -4.21 9.04
CA VAL A 155 1.24 -3.31 8.36
C VAL A 155 1.82 -1.90 8.29
N LEU A 156 2.36 -1.38 9.40
CA LEU A 156 3.04 -0.08 9.42
C LEU A 156 4.24 -0.03 8.46
N ARG A 157 5.00 -1.12 8.37
CA ARG A 157 6.12 -1.22 7.40
C ARG A 157 5.64 -1.13 5.96
N LEU A 158 4.54 -1.80 5.61
CA LEU A 158 3.93 -1.71 4.28
C LEU A 158 3.35 -0.32 4.00
N ASP A 159 2.73 0.33 4.99
CA ASP A 159 2.31 1.74 4.86
C ASP A 159 3.51 2.69 4.68
N GLY A 160 4.67 2.35 5.24
CA GLY A 160 5.94 2.99 4.94
C GLY A 160 6.32 2.90 3.46
N TYR A 161 6.08 1.75 2.81
CA TYR A 161 6.30 1.60 1.36
C TYR A 161 5.31 2.45 0.55
N ALA A 162 4.04 2.49 0.94
CA ALA A 162 3.09 3.40 0.31
C ALA A 162 3.55 4.87 0.41
N SER A 163 4.03 5.28 1.57
CA SER A 163 4.50 6.64 1.81
C SER A 163 5.78 6.95 1.01
N GLU A 164 6.73 6.03 0.97
CA GLU A 164 7.96 6.13 0.16
C GLU A 164 7.62 6.26 -1.33
N GLY A 165 6.71 5.40 -1.82
CA GLY A 165 6.28 5.40 -3.21
C GLY A 165 5.58 6.69 -3.62
N LEU A 166 4.60 7.14 -2.84
CA LEU A 166 3.92 8.41 -3.09
C LEU A 166 4.88 9.61 -3.02
N GLY A 167 5.81 9.59 -2.06
CA GLY A 167 6.84 10.62 -1.92
C GLY A 167 7.80 10.65 -3.12
N TYR A 168 8.17 9.49 -3.64
CA TYR A 168 8.98 9.37 -4.85
C TYR A 168 8.27 9.96 -6.07
N VAL A 169 7.04 9.52 -6.33
CA VAL A 169 6.20 10.03 -7.43
C VAL A 169 6.01 11.55 -7.30
N SER A 170 5.72 12.04 -6.09
CA SER A 170 5.56 13.48 -5.84
C SER A 170 6.83 14.29 -6.11
N ARG A 171 8.03 13.74 -5.87
CA ARG A 171 9.29 14.43 -6.17
C ARG A 171 9.57 14.45 -7.67
N GLN A 172 9.40 13.32 -8.35
CA GLN A 172 9.57 13.23 -9.80
C GLN A 172 8.68 14.24 -10.53
N LEU A 173 7.40 14.33 -10.13
CA LEU A 173 6.49 15.32 -10.71
C LEU A 173 6.92 16.78 -10.45
N ARG A 174 7.55 17.08 -9.32
CA ARG A 174 7.99 18.45 -8.98
C ARG A 174 9.29 18.86 -9.68
N GLU A 175 10.26 17.96 -9.76
CA GLU A 175 11.59 18.22 -10.35
C GLU A 175 11.48 18.54 -11.85
N GLU A 176 10.54 17.91 -12.55
CA GLU A 176 10.27 18.17 -13.97
C GLU A 176 9.45 19.45 -14.22
N THR A 177 8.73 19.97 -13.22
CA THR A 177 8.00 21.26 -13.35
C THR A 177 8.93 22.48 -13.24
N LEU A 178 10.16 22.28 -12.74
CA LEU A 178 11.15 23.34 -12.52
C LEU A 178 12.24 23.42 -13.62
N GLN A 179 12.18 22.56 -14.65
CA GLN A 179 13.07 22.52 -15.81
C GLN A 179 12.35 22.93 -17.10
#